data_AF-A0A4Q4RSM9-F1
#
_entry.id   AF-A0A4Q4RSM9-F1
#
_cell.length_a   1.000
_cell.length_b   1.000
_cell.length_c   1.000
_cell.angle_alpha   90.00
_cell.angle_beta   90.00
_cell.angle_gamma   90.00
#
_symmetry.space_group_name_H-M   'P 1'
#
loop_
_entity.id
_entity.type
_entity.pdbx_description
1 polymer ?
#
loop_
_entity_poly.entity_id
_entity_poly.type
_entity_poly.pdbx_seq_one_letter_code
_entity_poly.pdbx_strand_id
1 'polypeptide(L)'
;MNPFWLLGGSRFVRLCERLGIATENMSRIYSYGWEANTRAQVHEHVGSDVFIVVHPGGLQLCVADAAVTYDILQRRRDFRRNMEEMAVLNVYGKNLSTTDDEEWQRHRKMTGVTFTEKNNELVWKQSLSQTEGILKFWIKRSKQPIGSTHQDTKVFTLNVLAAAMFDKVYPFEGKSEETKSKHEGDPSYMYRASLPTILGSIIQIFIQIFTQGEEGLKA
;
A
#
# COMPACT_ATOMS: atom_id res chain seq x y z
N MET A 1 -8.38 15.19 3.24
CA MET A 1 -7.03 15.81 3.30
C MET A 1 -6.81 16.79 2.13
N ASN A 2 -6.33 18.02 2.36
CA ASN A 2 -6.16 19.05 1.30
C ASN A 2 -4.84 18.84 0.49
N PRO A 3 -4.85 18.86 -0.85
CA PRO A 3 -3.66 18.69 -1.70
C PRO A 3 -2.57 19.72 -1.45
N PHE A 4 -2.95 20.94 -1.05
CA PHE A 4 -2.01 21.98 -0.69
C PHE A 4 -1.12 21.54 0.49
N TRP A 5 -1.70 20.82 1.46
CA TRP A 5 -0.99 20.27 2.62
C TRP A 5 -0.13 19.05 2.27
N LEU A 6 -0.50 18.26 1.25
CA LEU A 6 0.32 17.16 0.75
C LEU A 6 1.58 17.65 0.04
N LEU A 7 1.46 18.69 -0.79
CA LEU A 7 2.59 19.23 -1.56
C LEU A 7 3.48 20.17 -0.73
N GLY A 8 2.88 21.04 0.07
CA GLY A 8 3.57 22.12 0.80
C GLY A 8 3.76 21.87 2.29
N GLY A 9 3.03 20.92 2.88
CA GLY A 9 2.94 20.79 4.33
C GLY A 9 4.26 20.44 5.01
N SER A 10 5.12 19.63 4.39
CA SER A 10 6.43 19.31 4.96
C SER A 10 7.35 20.53 5.06
N ARG A 11 7.20 21.53 4.17
CA ARG A 11 7.94 22.79 4.24
C ARG A 11 7.34 23.72 5.29
N PHE A 12 6.01 23.77 5.36
CA PHE A 12 5.30 24.56 6.36
C PHE A 12 5.57 24.08 7.79
N VAL A 13 5.50 22.77 8.05
CA VAL A 13 5.74 22.22 9.39
C VAL A 13 7.19 22.47 9.83
N ARG A 14 8.16 22.32 8.94
CA ARG A 14 9.56 22.68 9.22
C ARG A 14 9.74 24.17 9.50
N LEU A 15 8.95 25.04 8.88
CA LEU A 15 8.96 26.47 9.17
C LEU A 15 8.34 26.75 10.55
N CYS A 16 7.23 26.11 10.89
CA CYS A 16 6.59 26.24 12.20
C CYS A 16 7.47 25.73 13.34
N GLU A 17 8.21 24.64 13.14
CA GLU A 17 9.22 24.17 14.10
C GLU A 17 10.33 25.20 14.28
N ARG A 18 10.85 25.79 13.19
CA ARG A 18 11.88 26.84 13.26
C ARG A 18 11.39 28.11 13.95
N LEU A 19 10.10 28.42 13.85
CA LEU A 19 9.47 29.58 14.49
C LEU A 19 9.05 29.29 15.94
N GLY A 20 9.28 28.08 16.47
CA GLY A 20 8.92 27.71 17.85
C GLY A 20 7.41 27.57 18.09
N ILE A 21 6.61 27.46 17.02
CA ILE A 21 5.15 27.33 17.09
C ILE A 21 4.74 25.85 17.17
N ALA A 22 5.52 24.95 16.56
CA ALA A 22 5.26 23.52 16.55
C ALA A 22 6.10 22.78 17.58
N THR A 23 5.55 21.69 18.13
CA THR A 23 6.25 20.78 19.04
C THR A 23 7.49 20.18 18.40
N GLU A 24 8.52 19.92 19.20
CA GLU A 24 9.69 19.17 18.74
C GLU A 24 9.25 17.82 18.13
N ASN A 25 9.87 17.44 17.00
CA ASN A 25 9.56 16.24 16.20
C ASN A 25 8.24 16.26 15.41
N MET A 26 7.52 17.37 15.35
CA MET A 26 6.30 17.48 14.53
C MET A 26 6.56 17.15 13.05
N SER A 27 7.71 17.52 12.49
CA SER A 27 8.10 17.21 11.12
C SER A 27 8.32 15.71 10.87
N ARG A 28 8.69 14.95 11.91
CA ARG A 28 8.84 13.50 11.83
C ARG A 28 7.47 12.82 11.82
N ILE A 29 6.55 13.29 12.65
CA ILE A 29 5.21 12.73 12.82
C ILE A 29 4.25 13.20 11.72
N TYR A 30 4.50 14.35 11.11
CA TYR A 30 3.65 14.91 10.05
C TYR A 30 3.74 14.12 8.73
N SER A 31 4.87 13.46 8.45
CA SER A 31 5.02 12.72 7.20
C SER A 31 4.11 11.50 7.19
N TYR A 32 3.34 11.30 6.12
CA TYR A 32 2.62 10.05 5.93
C TYR A 32 3.59 8.86 6.00
N GLY A 33 3.23 7.83 6.76
CA GLY A 33 4.08 6.65 6.99
C GLY A 33 5.21 6.88 8.00
N TRP A 34 5.14 7.93 8.82
CA TRP A 34 6.07 8.13 9.93
C TRP A 34 6.08 6.93 10.89
N GLU A 35 4.96 6.21 11.00
CA GLU A 35 4.81 5.02 11.82
C GLU A 35 5.79 3.93 11.40
N ALA A 36 6.03 3.77 10.09
CA ALA A 36 6.94 2.77 9.56
C ALA A 36 8.42 3.13 9.78
N ASN A 37 8.74 4.42 9.64
CA ASN A 37 10.11 4.93 9.75
C ASN A 37 10.58 5.07 11.20
N THR A 38 9.70 5.58 12.05
CA THR A 38 10.03 6.00 13.42
C THR A 38 9.56 4.98 14.45
N ARG A 39 8.61 4.11 14.08
CA ARG A 39 8.10 3.01 14.91
C ARG A 39 7.71 3.49 16.32
N ALA A 40 8.16 2.80 17.36
CA ALA A 40 7.83 3.09 18.75
C ALA A 40 8.47 4.39 19.30
N GLN A 41 9.48 4.97 18.64
CA GLN A 41 10.26 6.07 19.22
C GLN A 41 9.40 7.30 19.56
N VAL A 42 8.31 7.54 18.80
CA VAL A 42 7.39 8.65 19.09
C VAL A 42 6.58 8.39 20.36
N HIS A 43 6.07 7.16 20.52
CA HIS A 43 5.35 6.75 21.72
C HIS A 43 6.25 6.81 22.96
N GLU A 44 7.50 6.36 22.83
CA GLU A 44 8.52 6.45 23.88
C GLU A 44 8.86 7.90 24.26
N HIS A 45 9.00 8.79 23.26
CA HIS A 45 9.30 10.20 23.49
C HIS A 45 8.17 10.95 24.19
N VAL A 46 6.92 10.68 23.79
CA VAL A 46 5.74 11.25 24.46
C VAL A 46 5.52 10.62 25.84
N GLY A 47 6.04 9.41 26.07
CA GLY A 47 5.84 8.66 27.30
C GLY A 47 4.42 8.12 27.45
N SER A 48 3.72 7.91 26.32
CA SER A 48 2.34 7.43 26.30
C SER A 48 2.09 6.55 25.08
N ASP A 49 1.36 5.46 25.29
CA ASP A 49 0.89 4.56 24.23
C ASP A 49 -0.25 5.18 23.42
N VAL A 50 -0.87 6.26 23.90
CA VAL A 50 -1.93 6.98 23.22
C VAL A 50 -1.64 8.48 23.23
N PHE A 51 -1.61 9.09 22.05
CA PHE A 51 -1.45 10.53 21.91
C PHE A 51 -2.21 11.06 20.69
N ILE A 52 -2.41 12.37 20.64
CA ILE A 52 -3.10 13.05 19.53
C ILE A 52 -2.11 13.96 18.81
N VAL A 53 -2.05 13.82 17.50
CA VAL A 53 -1.34 14.73 16.61
C VAL A 53 -2.31 15.80 16.13
N VAL A 54 -2.00 17.05 16.44
CA VAL A 54 -2.79 18.20 16.01
C VAL A 54 -2.10 18.83 14.82
N HIS A 55 -2.72 18.74 13.63
CA HIS A 55 -2.19 19.37 12.42
C HIS A 55 -3.29 20.12 11.67
N PRO A 56 -2.96 21.04 10.74
CA PRO A 56 -3.98 21.80 10.00
C PRO A 56 -4.95 20.95 9.16
N GLY A 57 -4.62 19.66 8.95
CA GLY A 57 -5.48 18.71 8.25
C GLY A 57 -6.48 17.99 9.15
N GLY A 58 -6.39 18.15 10.47
CA GLY A 58 -7.28 17.52 11.45
C GLY A 58 -6.57 17.06 12.71
N LEU A 59 -7.30 16.29 13.51
CA LEU A 59 -6.79 15.59 14.69
C LEU A 59 -6.59 14.12 14.31
N GLN A 60 -5.38 13.60 14.52
CA GLN A 60 -5.08 12.19 14.33
C GLN A 60 -4.77 11.56 15.68
N LEU A 61 -5.56 10.56 16.08
CA LEU A 61 -5.31 9.76 17.27
C LEU A 61 -4.33 8.63 16.92
N CYS A 62 -3.21 8.56 17.62
CA CYS A 62 -2.20 7.52 17.47
C CYS A 62 -2.26 6.58 18.67
N VAL A 63 -2.45 5.29 18.42
CA VAL A 63 -2.66 4.26 19.44
C VAL A 63 -1.66 3.13 19.23
N ALA A 64 -0.86 2.85 20.25
CA ALA A 64 0.04 1.69 20.34
C ALA A 64 -0.44 0.66 21.38
N ASP A 65 -1.38 1.02 22.25
CA ASP A 65 -1.93 0.08 23.23
C ASP A 65 -2.84 -0.96 22.56
N ALA A 66 -2.60 -2.23 22.90
CA ALA A 66 -3.30 -3.35 22.28
C ALA A 66 -4.78 -3.44 22.72
N ALA A 67 -5.09 -3.12 23.97
CA ALA A 67 -6.46 -3.20 24.49
C ALA A 67 -7.34 -2.10 23.88
N VAL A 68 -6.84 -0.87 23.79
CA VAL A 68 -7.48 0.26 23.12
C VAL A 68 -7.67 -0.03 21.64
N THR A 69 -6.64 -0.57 20.96
CA THR A 69 -6.74 -0.95 19.55
C THR A 69 -7.85 -1.99 19.34
N TYR A 70 -7.92 -3.01 20.20
CA TYR A 70 -8.95 -4.03 20.11
C TYR A 70 -10.36 -3.47 20.31
N ASP A 71 -10.54 -2.59 21.31
CA ASP A 71 -11.81 -1.91 21.57
C ASP A 71 -12.25 -1.04 20.37
N ILE A 72 -11.33 -0.27 19.78
CA ILE A 72 -11.57 0.51 18.57
C ILE A 72 -12.05 -0.38 17.41
N LEU A 73 -11.36 -1.51 17.18
CA LEU A 73 -11.68 -2.42 16.09
C LEU A 73 -13.04 -3.14 16.28
N GLN A 74 -13.46 -3.37 17.52
CA GLN A 74 -14.79 -3.93 17.81
C GLN A 74 -15.90 -2.91 17.54
N ARG A 75 -15.66 -1.63 17.80
CA ARG A 75 -16.61 -0.53 17.64
C ARG A 75 -16.63 0.04 16.22
N ARG A 76 -16.79 -0.83 15.22
CA ARG A 76 -16.76 -0.47 13.77
C ARG A 76 -17.76 0.62 13.34
N ARG A 77 -18.84 0.82 14.10
CA ARG A 77 -19.85 1.87 13.83
C ARG A 77 -19.38 3.24 14.33
N ASP A 78 -18.63 3.26 15.43
CA ASP A 78 -18.10 4.47 16.04
C ASP A 78 -16.83 4.92 15.33
N PHE A 79 -15.98 3.96 14.94
CA PHE A 79 -14.74 4.19 14.20
C PHE A 79 -14.86 3.66 12.77
N ARG A 80 -15.34 4.52 11.87
CA ARG A 80 -15.42 4.21 10.45
C ARG A 80 -14.10 4.50 9.75
N ARG A 81 -13.86 3.79 8.64
CA ARG A 81 -12.74 4.09 7.74
C ARG A 81 -12.97 5.45 7.08
N ASN A 82 -11.90 6.21 6.88
CA ASN A 82 -11.98 7.45 6.11
C ASN A 82 -12.12 7.15 4.61
N MET A 83 -13.37 7.05 4.14
CA MET A 83 -13.68 6.66 2.77
C MET A 83 -13.16 7.68 1.74
N GLU A 84 -13.05 8.95 2.10
CA GLU A 84 -12.50 10.00 1.23
C GLU A 84 -11.02 9.75 0.91
N GLU A 85 -10.23 9.35 1.92
CA GLU A 85 -8.83 9.01 1.72
C GLU A 85 -8.66 7.69 0.95
N MET A 86 -9.56 6.74 1.17
CA MET A 86 -9.55 5.46 0.46
C MET A 86 -9.94 5.61 -1.02
N ALA A 87 -10.60 6.70 -1.42
CA ALA A 87 -11.02 6.94 -2.81
C ALA A 87 -9.83 6.95 -3.80
N VAL A 88 -8.60 7.25 -3.35
CA VAL A 88 -7.38 7.11 -4.17
C VAL A 88 -7.18 5.71 -4.73
N LEU A 89 -7.77 4.70 -4.10
CA LEU A 89 -7.69 3.31 -4.52
C LEU A 89 -8.77 2.94 -5.57
N ASN A 90 -9.68 3.85 -5.94
CA ASN A 90 -10.73 3.62 -6.94
C ASN A 90 -10.24 3.71 -8.40
N VAL A 91 -8.94 3.53 -8.65
CA VAL A 91 -8.34 3.59 -10.01
C VAL A 91 -9.03 2.64 -10.99
N TYR A 92 -9.44 1.46 -10.51
CA TYR A 92 -10.19 0.47 -11.30
C TYR A 92 -11.68 0.40 -10.92
N GLY A 93 -12.18 1.43 -10.25
CA GLY A 93 -13.51 1.47 -9.64
C GLY A 93 -13.53 0.97 -8.20
N LYS A 94 -14.75 0.92 -7.65
CA LYS A 94 -15.01 0.50 -6.27
C LYS A 94 -14.51 -0.91 -6.00
N ASN A 95 -13.82 -1.08 -4.87
CA ASN A 95 -13.20 -2.33 -4.45
C ASN A 95 -13.44 -2.59 -2.95
N LEU A 96 -12.89 -3.68 -2.41
CA LEU A 96 -13.13 -4.08 -1.02
C LEU A 96 -12.65 -3.03 0.02
N SER A 97 -11.61 -2.26 -0.32
CA SER A 97 -11.07 -1.22 0.56
C SER A 97 -11.87 0.08 0.51
N THR A 98 -12.62 0.30 -0.57
CA THR A 98 -13.32 1.57 -0.86
C THR A 98 -14.84 1.49 -0.82
N THR A 99 -15.39 0.35 -0.40
CA THR A 99 -16.83 0.19 -0.12
C THR A 99 -17.08 0.01 1.38
N ASP A 100 -18.27 0.40 1.85
CA ASP A 100 -18.67 0.24 3.25
C ASP A 100 -20.04 -0.47 3.39
N ASP A 101 -20.38 -0.86 4.62
CA ASP A 101 -21.65 -1.47 5.00
C ASP A 101 -22.11 -2.62 4.07
N GLU A 102 -23.28 -2.50 3.45
CA GLU A 102 -23.90 -3.53 2.60
C GLU A 102 -23.09 -3.77 1.31
N GLU A 103 -22.57 -2.71 0.70
CA GLU A 103 -21.75 -2.81 -0.50
C GLU A 103 -20.43 -3.54 -0.19
N TRP A 104 -19.84 -3.26 0.97
CA TRP A 104 -18.69 -3.99 1.47
C TRP A 104 -18.99 -5.47 1.72
N GLN A 105 -20.14 -5.80 2.35
CA GLN A 105 -20.53 -7.19 2.57
C GLN A 105 -20.69 -7.95 1.25
N ARG A 106 -21.26 -7.31 0.23
CA ARG A 106 -21.38 -7.88 -1.11
C ARG A 106 -20.01 -8.14 -1.74
N HIS A 107 -19.11 -7.16 -1.70
CA HIS A 107 -17.74 -7.31 -2.21
C HIS A 107 -16.96 -8.38 -1.45
N ARG A 108 -17.09 -8.43 -0.12
CA ARG A 108 -16.47 -9.44 0.74
C ARG A 108 -16.98 -10.84 0.42
N LYS A 109 -18.28 -11.02 0.22
CA LYS A 109 -18.87 -12.32 -0.12
C LYS A 109 -18.30 -12.85 -1.44
N MET A 110 -18.17 -11.98 -2.44
CA MET A 110 -17.62 -12.36 -3.75
C MET A 110 -16.12 -12.66 -3.70
N THR A 111 -15.35 -11.91 -2.91
CA THR A 111 -13.90 -12.13 -2.78
C THR A 111 -13.56 -13.31 -1.87
N GLY A 112 -14.36 -13.58 -0.84
CA GLY A 112 -14.12 -14.66 0.11
C GLY A 112 -14.05 -16.06 -0.52
N VAL A 113 -14.71 -16.27 -1.66
CA VAL A 113 -14.71 -17.56 -2.37
C VAL A 113 -13.34 -17.94 -2.94
N THR A 114 -12.42 -16.99 -3.11
CA THR A 114 -11.06 -17.26 -3.59
C THR A 114 -10.12 -17.69 -2.47
N PHE A 115 -10.46 -17.41 -1.21
CA PHE A 115 -9.66 -17.77 -0.04
C PHE A 115 -10.08 -19.15 0.51
N THR A 116 -9.94 -20.17 -0.32
CA THR A 116 -10.23 -21.58 0.03
C THR A 116 -8.94 -22.36 0.24
N GLU A 117 -8.98 -23.45 1.01
CA GLU A 117 -7.81 -24.33 1.21
C GLU A 117 -7.24 -24.87 -0.11
N LYS A 118 -8.12 -25.17 -1.08
CA LYS A 118 -7.69 -25.58 -2.43
C LYS A 118 -6.86 -24.50 -3.12
N ASN A 119 -7.27 -23.24 -3.01
CA ASN A 119 -6.51 -22.14 -3.59
C ASN A 119 -5.21 -21.88 -2.81
N ASN A 120 -5.22 -22.06 -1.49
CA ASN A 120 -4.00 -21.97 -0.66
C ASN A 120 -2.96 -23.01 -1.09
N GLU A 121 -3.37 -24.23 -1.43
CA GLU A 121 -2.47 -25.26 -1.98
C GLU A 121 -1.82 -24.83 -3.30
N LEU A 122 -2.60 -24.20 -4.20
CA LEU A 122 -2.08 -23.64 -5.45
C LEU A 122 -1.06 -22.53 -5.17
N VAL A 123 -1.40 -21.58 -4.30
CA VAL A 123 -0.52 -20.49 -3.87
C VAL A 123 0.78 -21.04 -3.29
N TRP A 124 0.72 -22.10 -2.47
CA TRP A 124 1.89 -22.75 -1.90
C TRP A 124 2.81 -23.35 -2.98
N LYS A 125 2.24 -24.15 -3.90
CA LYS A 125 3.00 -24.77 -5.00
C LYS A 125 3.67 -23.71 -5.89
N GLN A 126 2.94 -22.64 -6.22
CA GLN A 126 3.47 -21.57 -7.04
C GLN A 126 4.55 -20.76 -6.31
N SER A 127 4.36 -20.50 -5.01
CA SER A 127 5.38 -19.85 -4.18
C SER A 127 6.68 -20.66 -4.13
N LEU A 128 6.60 -21.99 -4.02
CA LEU A 128 7.78 -22.85 -4.07
C LEU A 128 8.51 -22.71 -5.42
N SER A 129 7.78 -22.87 -6.52
CA SER A 129 8.32 -22.76 -7.88
C SER A 129 8.99 -21.40 -8.15
N GLN A 130 8.33 -20.29 -7.77
CA GLN A 130 8.89 -18.95 -7.94
C GLN A 130 10.13 -18.74 -7.06
N THR A 131 10.14 -19.27 -5.83
CA THR A 131 11.30 -19.17 -4.92
C THR A 131 12.50 -19.93 -5.44
N GLU A 132 12.31 -21.13 -6.00
CA GLU A 132 13.38 -21.88 -6.66
C GLU A 132 13.96 -21.11 -7.85
N GLY A 133 13.10 -20.41 -8.60
CA GLY A 133 13.50 -19.51 -9.68
C GLY A 133 14.38 -18.35 -9.20
N ILE A 134 13.96 -17.66 -8.13
CA ILE A 134 14.76 -16.61 -7.48
C ILE A 134 16.12 -17.16 -7.05
N LEU A 135 16.13 -18.32 -6.37
CA LEU A 135 17.36 -18.91 -5.84
C LEU A 135 18.35 -19.21 -6.97
N LYS A 136 17.90 -19.82 -8.07
CA LYS A 136 18.72 -20.08 -9.25
C LYS A 136 19.29 -18.78 -9.84
N PHE A 137 18.46 -17.75 -9.96
CA PHE A 137 18.88 -16.43 -10.47
C PHE A 137 19.93 -15.77 -9.56
N TRP A 138 19.70 -15.75 -8.25
CA TRP A 138 20.64 -15.18 -7.28
C TRP A 138 21.96 -15.95 -7.20
N ILE A 139 21.94 -17.28 -7.25
CA ILE A 139 23.16 -18.11 -7.28
C ILE A 139 23.96 -17.81 -8.55
N LYS A 140 23.30 -17.73 -9.72
CA LYS A 140 23.95 -17.37 -10.99
C LYS A 140 24.63 -16.00 -10.92
N ARG A 141 24.04 -15.06 -10.17
CA ARG A 141 24.54 -13.68 -10.00
C ARG A 141 25.43 -13.48 -8.76
N SER A 142 25.71 -14.53 -7.98
CA SER A 142 26.44 -14.47 -6.71
C SER A 142 27.80 -13.75 -6.74
N LYS A 143 28.43 -13.64 -7.92
CA LYS A 143 29.66 -12.87 -8.12
C LYS A 143 29.50 -11.35 -7.92
N GLN A 144 28.26 -10.85 -7.92
CA GLN A 144 27.92 -9.44 -7.70
C GLN A 144 26.96 -9.33 -6.51
N PRO A 145 27.02 -8.22 -5.74
CA PRO A 145 26.05 -7.96 -4.69
C PRO A 145 24.62 -7.91 -5.26
N ILE A 146 23.69 -8.59 -4.60
CA ILE A 146 22.27 -8.64 -4.98
C ILE A 146 21.61 -7.35 -4.49
N GLY A 147 21.47 -6.37 -5.38
CA GLY A 147 20.75 -5.12 -5.12
C GLY A 147 19.29 -5.13 -5.59
N SER A 148 18.82 -6.24 -6.18
CA SER A 148 17.50 -6.35 -6.82
C SER A 148 16.43 -7.04 -5.97
N THR A 149 16.71 -7.36 -4.70
CA THR A 149 15.80 -8.16 -3.85
C THR A 149 14.37 -7.64 -3.85
N HIS A 150 14.17 -6.33 -3.72
CA HIS A 150 12.83 -5.74 -3.72
C HIS A 150 12.09 -5.96 -5.07
N GLN A 151 12.83 -5.99 -6.18
CA GLN A 151 12.30 -6.14 -7.54
C GLN A 151 11.96 -7.60 -7.79
N ASP A 152 12.86 -8.49 -7.40
CA ASP A 152 12.71 -9.93 -7.55
C ASP A 152 11.55 -10.45 -6.68
N THR A 153 11.41 -9.97 -5.44
CA THR A 153 10.26 -10.28 -4.58
C THR A 153 8.96 -9.72 -5.15
N LYS A 154 8.97 -8.53 -5.76
CA LYS A 154 7.79 -7.98 -6.44
C LYS A 154 7.36 -8.88 -7.61
N VAL A 155 8.30 -9.29 -8.45
CA VAL A 155 8.10 -10.23 -9.57
C VAL A 155 7.50 -11.54 -9.05
N PHE A 156 8.08 -12.11 -8.00
CA PHE A 156 7.58 -13.30 -7.32
C PHE A 156 6.11 -13.16 -6.89
N THR A 157 5.78 -12.11 -6.13
CA THR A 157 4.42 -11.93 -5.60
C THR A 157 3.40 -11.77 -6.73
N LEU A 158 3.76 -11.02 -7.78
CA LEU A 158 2.88 -10.84 -8.93
C LEU A 158 2.64 -12.13 -9.72
N ASN A 159 3.65 -12.99 -9.86
CA ASN A 159 3.50 -14.28 -10.53
C ASN A 159 2.61 -15.23 -9.72
N VAL A 160 2.79 -15.28 -8.39
CA VAL A 160 1.94 -16.08 -7.51
C VAL A 160 0.49 -15.60 -7.57
N LEU A 161 0.26 -14.29 -7.53
CA LEU A 161 -1.08 -13.71 -7.67
C LEU A 161 -1.69 -14.01 -9.04
N ALA A 162 -0.91 -13.90 -10.13
CA ALA A 162 -1.40 -14.21 -11.47
C ALA A 162 -1.85 -15.67 -11.59
N ALA A 163 -1.11 -16.60 -10.99
CA ALA A 163 -1.48 -18.00 -10.97
C ALA A 163 -2.73 -18.26 -10.10
N ALA A 164 -2.79 -17.67 -8.91
CA ALA A 164 -3.89 -17.90 -7.98
C ALA A 164 -5.21 -17.22 -8.39
N MET A 165 -5.15 -16.07 -9.06
CA MET A 165 -6.33 -15.25 -9.39
C MET A 165 -6.78 -15.42 -10.84
N PHE A 166 -5.85 -15.64 -11.77
CA PHE A 166 -6.14 -15.67 -13.21
C PHE A 166 -5.78 -17.02 -13.87
N ASP A 167 -5.33 -18.00 -13.10
CA ASP A 167 -4.85 -19.30 -13.61
C ASP A 167 -3.73 -19.13 -14.66
N LYS A 168 -2.88 -18.12 -14.46
CA LYS A 168 -1.75 -17.80 -15.35
C LYS A 168 -0.42 -18.04 -14.65
N VAL A 169 0.28 -19.09 -15.07
CA VAL A 169 1.58 -19.47 -14.52
C VAL A 169 2.69 -18.86 -15.37
N TYR A 170 3.56 -18.09 -14.72
CA TYR A 170 4.74 -17.47 -15.35
C TYR A 170 6.02 -18.07 -14.78
N PRO A 171 7.07 -18.31 -15.59
CA PRO A 171 8.38 -18.56 -15.04
C PRO A 171 8.90 -17.33 -14.27
N PHE A 172 9.80 -17.56 -13.32
CA PHE A 172 10.50 -16.46 -12.69
C PHE A 172 11.52 -15.87 -13.68
N GLU A 173 11.44 -14.57 -13.90
CA GLU A 173 12.41 -13.80 -14.68
C GLU A 173 12.88 -12.62 -13.83
N GLY A 174 14.18 -12.54 -13.56
CA GLY A 174 14.75 -11.41 -12.81
C GLY A 174 14.65 -10.14 -13.64
N LYS A 175 14.44 -8.98 -13.00
CA LYS A 175 14.23 -7.69 -13.72
C LYS A 175 15.36 -7.34 -14.70
N SER A 176 16.59 -7.77 -14.43
CA SER A 176 17.74 -7.53 -15.33
C SER A 176 17.71 -8.35 -16.61
N GLU A 177 16.92 -9.44 -16.66
CA GLU A 177 16.75 -10.33 -17.81
C GLU A 177 15.39 -10.12 -18.52
N GLU A 178 14.54 -9.21 -18.03
CA GLU A 178 13.23 -8.87 -18.62
C GLU A 178 13.42 -8.30 -20.04
N THR A 179 13.04 -9.08 -21.05
CA THR A 179 13.02 -8.61 -22.44
C THR A 179 11.61 -8.08 -22.73
N LYS A 180 11.46 -6.75 -22.82
CA LYS A 180 10.15 -6.08 -23.04
C LYS A 180 9.33 -6.63 -24.22
N SER A 181 9.97 -7.26 -25.20
CA SER A 181 9.33 -7.80 -26.42
C SER A 181 8.71 -9.19 -26.28
N LYS A 182 8.95 -9.93 -25.18
CA LYS A 182 8.48 -11.33 -25.05
C LYS A 182 7.01 -11.49 -24.64
N HIS A 183 6.39 -10.44 -24.11
CA HIS A 183 5.03 -10.50 -23.53
C HIS A 183 4.05 -9.52 -24.18
N GLU A 184 4.37 -9.03 -25.38
CA GLU A 184 3.52 -8.11 -26.13
C GLU A 184 2.22 -8.84 -26.54
N GLY A 185 1.14 -8.59 -25.80
CA GLY A 185 -0.18 -9.21 -26.01
C GLY A 185 -0.70 -10.12 -24.89
N ASP A 186 0.05 -10.36 -23.80
CA ASP A 186 -0.47 -11.09 -22.64
C ASP A 186 -1.23 -10.15 -21.68
N PRO A 187 -2.57 -10.32 -21.49
CA PRO A 187 -3.36 -9.45 -20.62
C PRO A 187 -2.87 -9.39 -19.17
N SER A 188 -2.23 -10.45 -18.67
CA SER A 188 -1.72 -10.49 -17.29
C SER A 188 -0.38 -9.74 -17.14
N TYR A 189 0.40 -9.63 -18.21
CA TYR A 189 1.60 -8.80 -18.23
C TYR A 189 1.22 -7.31 -18.13
N MET A 190 0.06 -6.94 -18.70
CA MET A 190 -0.51 -5.60 -18.51
C MET A 190 -0.84 -5.33 -17.03
N TYR A 191 -1.40 -6.30 -16.29
CA TYR A 191 -1.60 -6.18 -14.83
C TYR A 191 -0.27 -5.99 -14.08
N ARG A 192 0.76 -6.73 -14.49
CA ARG A 192 2.09 -6.63 -13.89
C ARG A 192 2.73 -5.26 -14.09
N ALA A 193 2.53 -4.66 -15.26
CA ALA A 193 3.02 -3.34 -15.63
C ALA A 193 2.19 -2.20 -15.02
N SER A 194 0.88 -2.41 -14.81
CA SER A 194 -0.02 -1.36 -14.34
C SER A 194 0.21 -1.00 -12.87
N LEU A 195 0.47 -1.97 -11.99
CA LEU A 195 0.72 -1.72 -10.57
C LEU A 195 1.93 -0.80 -10.28
N PRO A 196 3.13 -1.03 -10.84
CA PRO A 196 4.23 -0.06 -10.74
C PRO A 196 3.85 1.33 -11.25
N THR A 197 3.09 1.40 -12.34
CA THR A 197 2.65 2.67 -12.94
C THR A 197 1.74 3.44 -11.99
N ILE A 198 0.73 2.77 -11.42
CA ILE A 198 -0.19 3.35 -10.44
C ILE A 198 0.57 3.83 -9.20
N LEU A 199 1.48 3.02 -8.67
CA LEU A 199 2.29 3.38 -7.50
C LEU A 199 3.17 4.60 -7.77
N GLY A 200 3.75 4.71 -8.97
CA GLY A 200 4.55 5.87 -9.39
C GLY A 200 3.72 7.15 -9.53
N SER A 201 2.45 7.02 -9.94
CA SER A 201 1.53 8.14 -10.15
C SER A 201 0.55 8.39 -9.00
N ILE A 202 0.72 7.74 -7.84
CA ILE A 202 -0.28 7.77 -6.75
C ILE A 202 -0.58 9.18 -6.23
N ILE A 203 0.43 10.06 -6.21
CA ILE A 203 0.27 11.47 -5.81
C ILE A 203 -0.55 12.24 -6.87
N GLN A 204 -0.31 11.98 -8.16
CA GLN A 204 -1.06 12.61 -9.25
C GLN A 204 -2.52 12.17 -9.22
N ILE A 205 -2.76 10.87 -9.04
CA ILE A 205 -4.09 10.29 -8.88
C ILE A 205 -4.82 10.94 -7.71
N PHE A 206 -4.16 11.09 -6.56
CA PHE A 206 -4.75 11.75 -5.40
C PHE A 206 -5.15 13.21 -5.68
N ILE A 207 -4.27 13.96 -6.37
CA ILE A 207 -4.56 15.35 -6.74
C ILE A 207 -5.75 15.43 -7.70
N GLN A 208 -5.83 14.56 -8.72
CA GLN A 208 -6.94 14.52 -9.67
C GLN A 208 -8.27 14.22 -8.97
N ILE A 209 -8.30 13.22 -8.08
CA ILE A 209 -9.52 12.87 -7.35
C ILE A 209 -9.98 14.03 -6.47
N PHE A 210 -9.03 14.74 -5.85
CA PHE A 210 -9.39 15.88 -5.01
C PHE A 210 -9.90 17.09 -5.82
N THR A 211 -9.33 17.35 -7.01
CA THR A 211 -9.71 18.52 -7.82
C THR A 211 -10.95 18.28 -8.67
N GLN A 212 -11.19 17.04 -9.11
CA GLN A 212 -12.23 16.69 -10.07
C GLN A 212 -13.24 15.65 -9.55
N GLY A 213 -13.10 15.18 -8.32
CA GLY A 213 -13.90 14.08 -7.77
C GLY A 213 -13.58 12.73 -8.42
N GLU A 214 -14.42 11.71 -8.20
CA GLU A 214 -14.25 10.38 -8.82
C GLU A 214 -14.36 10.42 -10.37
N GLU A 215 -14.86 11.52 -10.96
CA GLU A 215 -14.89 11.70 -12.41
C GLU A 215 -13.50 11.98 -13.01
N GLY A 216 -12.57 12.54 -12.24
CA GLY A 216 -11.19 12.82 -12.69
C GLY A 216 -10.35 11.58 -12.96
N LEU A 217 -10.79 10.40 -12.49
CA LEU A 217 -10.17 9.10 -12.79
C LEU A 217 -10.60 8.52 -14.16
N LYS A 218 -11.70 9.04 -14.75
CA LYS A 218 -12.28 8.52 -16.00
C LYS A 218 -11.85 9.30 -17.25
N ALA A 219 -11.12 10.41 -17.08
CA ALA A 219 -10.59 11.27 -18.13
C ALA A 219 -9.14 10.89 -18.46
#